data_AF-A0A368BMY2-F1
#
_entry.id   AF-A0A368BMY2-F1
#
_cell.length_a   1.000
_cell.length_b   1.000
_cell.length_c   1.000
_cell.angle_alpha   90.00
_cell.angle_beta   90.00
_cell.angle_gamma   90.00
#
_symmetry.space_group_name_H-M   'P 1'
#
loop_
_entity.id
_entity.type
_entity.pdbx_description
1 polymer ?
#
loop_
_entity_poly.entity_id
_entity_poly.type
_entity_poly.pdbx_seq_one_letter_code
_entity_poly.pdbx_strand_id
1 'polypeptide(L)'
;MTNKFKRFNEIKGFLDIEEGKFLHELIIQHCANETILEIGSYCGKSACFLADAAEQVKATFISVDHHRGSEEHQLGQEYHDPEEYDERFNRINTYPSFEKNLDNMSLLHAVIPLITDSISASKIIKNDIGFVFIDGSHTFESADNDFYAWHKKIKKGGILAIHDIYDREEEGGQAPRTIMLKALETNFKLLRRVKSLVALVKTK
;
A
#
# COMPACT_ATOMS: atom_id res chain seq x y z
N MET A 1 -11.40 19.23 -3.38
CA MET A 1 -10.66 18.11 -2.75
C MET A 1 -11.51 17.35 -1.72
N THR A 2 -12.12 18.01 -0.73
CA THR A 2 -12.86 17.35 0.38
C THR A 2 -13.99 16.40 -0.04
N ASN A 3 -14.65 16.62 -1.18
CA ASN A 3 -15.71 15.72 -1.65
C ASN A 3 -15.18 14.43 -2.31
N LYS A 4 -13.95 14.47 -2.88
CA LYS A 4 -13.35 13.30 -3.54
C LYS A 4 -12.90 12.25 -2.52
N PHE A 5 -12.21 12.68 -1.45
CA PHE A 5 -11.74 11.78 -0.40
C PHE A 5 -12.86 11.11 0.38
N LYS A 6 -14.04 11.75 0.49
CA LYS A 6 -15.23 11.09 1.05
C LYS A 6 -15.66 9.89 0.21
N ARG A 7 -15.70 10.05 -1.12
CA ARG A 7 -16.01 8.96 -2.06
C ARG A 7 -14.96 7.85 -2.02
N PHE A 8 -13.68 8.19 -1.89
CA PHE A 8 -12.64 7.17 -1.71
C PHE A 8 -12.81 6.40 -0.41
N ASN A 9 -13.25 7.06 0.66
CA ASN A 9 -13.47 6.41 1.93
C ASN A 9 -14.64 5.40 1.92
N GLU A 10 -15.56 5.52 0.97
CA GLU A 10 -16.67 4.57 0.75
C GLU A 10 -16.22 3.29 0.03
N ILE A 11 -15.02 3.28 -0.57
CA ILE A 11 -14.45 2.09 -1.18
C ILE A 11 -14.10 1.09 -0.08
N LYS A 12 -14.46 -0.17 -0.32
CA LYS A 12 -14.13 -1.29 0.56
C LYS A 12 -12.60 -1.38 0.76
N GLY A 13 -12.18 -1.48 2.01
CA GLY A 13 -10.78 -1.62 2.40
C GLY A 13 -10.49 -1.01 3.77
N PHE A 14 -9.30 -1.33 4.29
CA PHE A 14 -8.87 -1.00 5.65
C PHE A 14 -7.90 0.18 5.61
N LEU A 15 -8.45 1.39 5.63
CA LEU A 15 -7.64 2.62 5.69
C LEU A 15 -8.49 3.73 6.28
N ASP A 16 -8.01 4.41 7.31
CA ASP A 16 -8.69 5.59 7.82
C ASP A 16 -8.58 6.76 6.84
N ILE A 17 -9.61 7.60 6.76
CA ILE A 17 -9.61 8.73 5.84
C ILE A 17 -8.46 9.72 6.10
N GLU A 18 -8.02 9.89 7.34
CA GLU A 18 -6.87 10.76 7.66
C GLU A 18 -5.54 10.13 7.24
N GLU A 19 -5.43 8.80 7.26
CA GLU A 19 -4.28 8.05 6.73
C GLU A 19 -4.24 8.15 5.20
N GLY A 20 -5.39 7.98 4.52
CA GLY A 20 -5.49 8.17 3.08
C GLY A 20 -5.13 9.59 2.63
N LYS A 21 -5.58 10.61 3.37
CA LYS A 21 -5.15 12.01 3.15
C LYS A 21 -3.65 12.18 3.36
N PHE A 22 -3.08 11.49 4.35
CA PHE A 22 -1.65 11.54 4.59
C PHE A 22 -0.85 10.90 3.45
N LEU A 23 -1.26 9.73 2.94
CA LEU A 23 -0.67 9.13 1.74
C LEU A 23 -0.70 10.10 0.56
N HIS A 24 -1.86 10.71 0.30
CA HIS A 24 -2.02 11.72 -0.75
C HIS A 24 -1.03 12.88 -0.59
N GLU A 25 -0.95 13.45 0.62
CA GLU A 25 -0.04 14.55 0.94
C GLU A 25 1.43 14.18 0.68
N LEU A 26 1.85 12.98 1.08
CA LEU A 26 3.22 12.51 0.87
C LEU A 26 3.58 12.49 -0.63
N ILE A 27 2.68 11.98 -1.48
CA ILE A 27 2.90 11.94 -2.92
C ILE A 27 2.98 13.35 -3.50
N ILE A 28 2.06 14.24 -3.13
CA ILE A 28 2.06 15.64 -3.59
C ILE A 28 3.37 16.35 -3.24
N GLN A 29 3.88 16.14 -2.03
CA GLN A 29 5.06 16.86 -1.52
C GLN A 29 6.39 16.29 -2.02
N HIS A 30 6.47 14.98 -2.30
CA HIS A 30 7.76 14.30 -2.46
C HIS A 30 7.94 13.53 -3.77
N CYS A 31 6.89 13.36 -4.60
CA CYS A 31 6.91 12.38 -5.69
C CYS A 31 6.73 12.96 -7.10
N ALA A 32 7.08 14.23 -7.33
CA ALA A 32 6.95 14.83 -8.66
C ALA A 32 7.82 14.14 -9.72
N ASN A 33 7.17 13.60 -10.76
CA ASN A 33 7.78 12.78 -11.82
C ASN A 33 8.53 11.53 -11.31
N GLU A 34 8.16 11.01 -10.14
CA GLU A 34 8.77 9.83 -9.54
C GLU A 34 8.01 8.54 -9.86
N THR A 35 8.64 7.39 -9.63
CA THR A 35 7.92 6.12 -9.50
C THR A 35 7.45 5.95 -8.06
N ILE A 36 6.17 5.61 -7.87
CA ILE A 36 5.57 5.32 -6.57
C ILE A 36 4.95 3.92 -6.60
N LEU A 37 5.01 3.22 -5.47
CA LEU A 37 4.63 1.83 -5.36
C LEU A 37 3.70 1.60 -4.17
N GLU A 38 2.66 0.80 -4.36
CA GLU A 38 1.83 0.23 -3.31
C GLU A 38 1.98 -1.30 -3.32
N ILE A 39 2.19 -1.89 -2.14
CA ILE A 39 2.18 -3.35 -1.91
C ILE A 39 0.96 -3.68 -1.07
N GLY A 40 0.05 -4.47 -1.63
CA GLY A 40 -1.28 -4.71 -1.06
C GLY A 40 -2.26 -3.62 -1.49
N SER A 41 -3.17 -3.96 -2.40
CA SER A 41 -4.10 -3.01 -3.01
C SER A 41 -5.56 -3.38 -2.71
N TYR A 42 -5.83 -4.63 -2.35
CA TYR A 42 -7.16 -5.15 -2.03
C TYR A 42 -8.21 -4.70 -3.06
N CYS A 43 -9.21 -3.92 -2.65
CA CYS A 43 -10.27 -3.37 -3.51
C CYS A 43 -10.01 -1.93 -3.97
N GLY A 44 -8.82 -1.38 -3.76
CA GLY A 44 -8.35 -0.11 -4.35
C GLY A 44 -8.61 1.15 -3.53
N LYS A 45 -8.88 1.03 -2.22
CA LYS A 45 -9.17 2.18 -1.34
C LYS A 45 -7.99 3.14 -1.26
N SER A 46 -6.83 2.67 -0.79
CA SER A 46 -5.56 3.41 -0.75
C SER A 46 -5.11 3.82 -2.14
N ALA A 47 -5.22 2.91 -3.12
CA ALA A 47 -4.89 3.15 -4.52
C ALA A 47 -5.60 4.39 -5.08
N CYS A 48 -6.85 4.66 -4.71
CA CYS A 48 -7.54 5.89 -5.15
C CYS A 48 -6.89 7.18 -4.62
N PHE A 49 -6.41 7.20 -3.38
CA PHE A 49 -5.67 8.34 -2.83
C PHE A 49 -4.33 8.52 -3.52
N LEU A 50 -3.59 7.42 -3.74
CA LEU A 50 -2.29 7.43 -4.39
C LEU A 50 -2.39 7.83 -5.87
N ALA A 51 -3.36 7.29 -6.60
CA ALA A 51 -3.59 7.59 -8.02
C ALA A 51 -3.97 9.05 -8.25
N ASP A 52 -4.87 9.61 -7.42
CA ASP A 52 -5.25 11.02 -7.51
C ASP A 52 -4.06 11.96 -7.27
N ALA A 53 -3.19 11.63 -6.32
CA ALA A 53 -1.98 12.42 -6.07
C ALA A 53 -0.93 12.23 -7.18
N ALA A 54 -0.74 11.00 -7.64
CA ALA A 54 0.23 10.66 -8.68
C ALA A 54 -0.06 11.41 -9.99
N GLU A 55 -1.33 11.47 -10.41
CA GLU A 55 -1.74 12.21 -11.60
C GLU A 55 -1.38 13.70 -11.49
N GLN A 56 -1.60 14.32 -10.33
CA GLN A 56 -1.33 15.75 -10.11
C GLN A 56 0.16 16.09 -10.22
N VAL A 57 1.04 15.19 -9.80
CA VAL A 57 2.50 15.40 -9.83
C VAL A 57 3.21 14.62 -10.92
N LYS A 58 2.46 14.02 -11.85
CA LYS A 58 2.96 13.21 -12.97
C LYS A 58 3.85 12.05 -12.52
N ALA A 59 3.56 11.49 -11.34
CA ALA A 59 4.22 10.28 -10.87
C ALA A 59 3.71 9.06 -11.65
N THR A 60 4.57 8.06 -11.81
CA THR A 60 4.16 6.73 -12.29
C THR A 60 3.75 5.90 -11.08
N PHE A 61 2.46 5.60 -10.94
CA PHE A 61 1.95 4.76 -9.87
C PHE A 61 1.79 3.31 -10.32
N ILE A 62 2.46 2.41 -9.60
CA ILE A 62 2.35 0.96 -9.76
C ILE A 62 1.72 0.38 -8.50
N SER A 63 0.67 -0.40 -8.66
CA SER A 63 0.04 -1.16 -7.56
C SER A 63 0.41 -2.64 -7.69
N VAL A 64 0.82 -3.28 -6.60
CA VAL A 64 1.27 -4.68 -6.59
C VAL A 64 0.42 -5.48 -5.62
N ASP A 65 -0.37 -6.38 -6.17
CA ASP A 65 -1.18 -7.31 -5.39
C ASP A 65 -1.45 -8.56 -6.24
N HIS A 66 -1.38 -9.73 -5.64
CA HIS A 66 -1.76 -10.97 -6.32
C HIS A 66 -3.29 -11.15 -6.42
N HIS A 67 -4.06 -10.33 -5.70
CA HIS A 67 -5.52 -10.31 -5.59
C HIS A 67 -6.08 -11.70 -5.29
N ARG A 68 -5.48 -12.39 -4.32
CA ARG A 68 -5.89 -13.74 -3.87
C ARG A 68 -6.28 -13.80 -2.40
N GLY A 69 -6.34 -12.63 -1.75
CA GLY A 69 -6.45 -12.49 -0.30
C GLY A 69 -5.16 -12.88 0.41
N SER A 70 -4.79 -12.13 1.44
CA SER A 70 -3.78 -12.57 2.43
C SER A 70 -4.28 -13.77 3.24
N GLU A 71 -3.45 -14.28 4.13
CA GLU A 71 -3.74 -15.42 4.99
C GLU A 71 -5.03 -15.23 5.78
N GLU A 72 -5.26 -14.03 6.31
CA GLU A 72 -6.41 -13.65 7.13
C GLU A 72 -7.74 -13.55 6.36
N HIS A 73 -7.69 -13.53 5.02
CA HIS A 73 -8.88 -13.43 4.16
C HIS A 73 -9.39 -14.80 3.66
N GLN A 74 -8.65 -15.88 3.96
CA GLN A 74 -8.99 -17.21 3.46
C GLN A 74 -10.25 -17.77 4.13
N LEU A 75 -10.90 -18.74 3.49
CA LEU A 75 -12.12 -19.37 4.02
C LEU A 75 -11.91 -19.87 5.46
N GLY A 76 -12.79 -19.45 6.37
CA GLY A 76 -12.74 -19.81 7.79
C GLY A 76 -11.84 -18.92 8.65
N GLN A 77 -11.23 -17.88 8.09
CA GLN A 77 -10.43 -16.89 8.81
C GLN A 77 -11.27 -15.66 9.19
N GLU A 78 -10.78 -14.89 10.17
CA GLU A 78 -11.50 -13.76 10.79
C GLU A 78 -11.89 -12.67 9.78
N TYR A 79 -11.04 -12.38 8.81
CA TYR A 79 -11.23 -11.33 7.82
C TYR A 79 -11.67 -11.89 6.45
N HIS A 80 -12.24 -13.10 6.43
CA HIS A 80 -12.81 -13.65 5.20
C HIS A 80 -13.96 -12.77 4.68
N ASP A 81 -13.81 -12.28 3.45
CA ASP A 81 -14.84 -11.48 2.78
C ASP A 81 -15.58 -12.34 1.75
N PRO A 82 -16.82 -12.77 2.03
CA PRO A 82 -17.59 -13.60 1.12
C PRO A 82 -18.00 -12.86 -0.16
N GLU A 83 -18.03 -11.53 -0.17
CA GLU A 83 -18.36 -10.75 -1.37
C GLU A 83 -17.20 -10.74 -2.38
N GLU A 84 -15.96 -10.94 -1.92
CA GLU A 84 -14.77 -11.02 -2.77
C GLU A 84 -14.36 -12.47 -3.08
N TYR A 85 -15.17 -13.45 -2.68
CA TYR A 85 -14.95 -14.85 -3.03
C TYR A 85 -15.44 -15.14 -4.45
N ASP A 86 -14.54 -15.65 -5.29
CA ASP A 86 -14.84 -15.97 -6.69
C ASP A 86 -15.02 -17.47 -6.87
N GLU A 87 -16.28 -17.89 -6.91
CA GLU A 87 -16.70 -19.29 -7.11
C GLU A 87 -16.10 -19.93 -8.36
N ARG A 88 -15.76 -19.15 -9.39
CA ARG A 88 -15.17 -19.67 -10.64
C ARG A 88 -13.75 -20.18 -10.41
N PHE A 89 -13.03 -19.57 -9.47
CA PHE A 89 -11.65 -19.91 -9.12
C PHE A 89 -11.53 -20.57 -7.74
N ASN A 90 -12.64 -20.66 -6.98
CA ASN A 90 -12.70 -21.21 -5.63
C ASN A 90 -11.67 -20.56 -4.68
N ARG A 91 -11.56 -19.24 -4.73
CA ARG A 91 -10.63 -18.42 -3.91
C ARG A 91 -11.10 -16.96 -3.83
N ILE A 92 -10.53 -16.20 -2.90
CA ILE A 92 -10.66 -14.73 -2.93
C ILE A 92 -10.07 -14.18 -4.24
N ASN A 93 -10.77 -13.20 -4.82
CA ASN A 93 -10.36 -12.47 -6.02
C ASN A 93 -10.83 -11.02 -5.96
N THR A 94 -9.98 -10.14 -5.45
CA THR A 94 -10.32 -8.71 -5.27
C THR A 94 -10.06 -7.85 -6.51
N TYR A 95 -9.41 -8.41 -7.55
CA TYR A 95 -9.04 -7.64 -8.75
C TYR A 95 -10.25 -7.04 -9.49
N PRO A 96 -11.39 -7.75 -9.69
CA PRO A 96 -12.57 -7.16 -10.31
C PRO A 96 -13.12 -5.95 -9.54
N SER A 97 -13.12 -6.01 -8.21
CA SER A 97 -13.53 -4.90 -7.33
C SER A 97 -12.54 -3.74 -7.41
N PHE A 98 -11.24 -4.02 -7.38
CA PHE A 98 -10.18 -3.03 -7.57
C PHE A 98 -10.34 -2.25 -8.87
N GLU A 99 -10.47 -2.95 -10.01
CA GLU A 99 -10.62 -2.33 -11.34
C GLU A 99 -11.91 -1.48 -11.41
N LYS A 100 -13.04 -2.05 -10.97
CA LYS A 100 -14.34 -1.35 -10.92
C LYS A 100 -14.30 -0.09 -10.06
N ASN A 101 -13.67 -0.14 -8.88
CA ASN A 101 -13.63 0.99 -7.97
C ASN A 101 -12.77 2.13 -8.51
N LEU A 102 -11.62 1.83 -9.10
CA LEU A 102 -10.79 2.83 -9.78
C LEU A 102 -11.51 3.46 -10.98
N ASP A 103 -12.22 2.67 -11.78
CA ASP A 103 -13.00 3.16 -12.92
C ASP A 103 -14.14 4.10 -12.48
N ASN A 104 -14.89 3.73 -11.44
CA ASN A 104 -15.95 4.56 -10.84
C ASN A 104 -15.43 5.90 -10.29
N MET A 105 -14.14 5.97 -9.96
CA MET A 105 -13.47 7.20 -9.52
C MET A 105 -12.74 7.93 -10.66
N SER A 106 -12.80 7.39 -11.88
CA SER A 106 -12.07 7.87 -13.07
C SER A 106 -10.57 7.97 -12.80
N LEU A 107 -10.00 6.93 -12.19
CA LEU A 107 -8.60 6.82 -11.81
C LEU A 107 -7.89 5.59 -12.40
N LEU A 108 -8.61 4.70 -13.08
CA LEU A 108 -8.02 3.48 -13.62
C LEU A 108 -6.85 3.76 -14.58
N HIS A 109 -6.91 4.86 -15.35
CA HIS A 109 -5.82 5.27 -16.25
C HIS A 109 -4.56 5.78 -15.54
N ALA A 110 -4.67 6.14 -14.25
CA ALA A 110 -3.58 6.67 -13.44
C ALA A 110 -2.85 5.58 -12.64
N VAL A 111 -3.23 4.31 -12.81
CA VAL A 111 -2.63 3.17 -12.11
C VAL A 111 -2.11 2.14 -13.10
N ILE A 112 -0.91 1.61 -12.85
CA ILE A 112 -0.39 0.42 -13.52
C ILE A 112 -0.55 -0.76 -12.57
N PRO A 113 -1.63 -1.56 -12.69
CA PRO A 113 -1.79 -2.74 -11.84
C PRO A 113 -0.83 -3.85 -12.26
N LEU A 114 -0.04 -4.34 -11.30
CA LEU A 114 0.87 -5.47 -11.49
C LEU A 114 0.38 -6.66 -10.65
N ILE A 115 -0.29 -7.61 -11.32
CA ILE A 115 -0.95 -8.75 -10.69
C ILE A 115 0.05 -9.87 -10.40
N THR A 116 0.80 -9.74 -9.31
CA THR A 116 1.84 -10.69 -8.90
C THR A 116 2.18 -10.51 -7.42
N ASP A 117 2.91 -11.47 -6.83
CA ASP A 117 3.47 -11.30 -5.49
C ASP A 117 4.60 -10.25 -5.46
N SER A 118 4.79 -9.66 -4.28
CA SER A 118 5.77 -8.59 -4.01
C SER A 118 7.21 -8.97 -4.39
N ILE A 119 7.64 -10.21 -4.11
CA ILE A 119 8.99 -10.69 -4.43
C ILE A 119 9.19 -10.75 -5.95
N SER A 120 8.23 -11.30 -6.69
CA SER A 120 8.28 -11.36 -8.15
C SER A 120 8.26 -9.97 -8.78
N ALA A 121 7.43 -9.05 -8.28
CA ALA A 121 7.41 -7.65 -8.72
C ALA A 121 8.78 -6.97 -8.52
N SER A 122 9.44 -7.23 -7.39
CA SER A 122 10.73 -6.61 -7.06
C SER A 122 11.86 -6.98 -8.05
N LYS A 123 11.73 -8.11 -8.75
CA LYS A 123 12.73 -8.57 -9.74
C LYS A 123 12.65 -7.80 -11.05
N ILE A 124 11.50 -7.24 -11.39
CA ILE A 124 11.26 -6.58 -12.69
C ILE A 124 11.18 -5.06 -12.58
N ILE A 125 10.73 -4.54 -11.44
CA ILE A 125 10.70 -3.09 -11.19
C ILE A 125 12.13 -2.62 -10.94
N LYS A 126 12.52 -1.48 -11.51
CA LYS A 126 13.88 -0.92 -11.34
C LYS A 126 14.07 -0.26 -9.97
N ASN A 127 15.30 0.09 -9.64
CA ASN A 127 15.58 0.91 -8.45
C ASN A 127 15.21 2.38 -8.74
N ASP A 128 15.55 3.27 -7.80
CA ASP A 128 15.29 4.71 -7.89
C ASP A 128 13.81 5.08 -7.68
N ILE A 129 13.18 4.40 -6.71
CA ILE A 129 11.77 4.60 -6.37
C ILE A 129 11.64 5.77 -5.39
N GLY A 130 10.74 6.70 -5.67
CA GLY A 130 10.50 7.89 -4.84
C GLY A 130 9.64 7.59 -3.60
N PHE A 131 8.75 6.61 -3.69
CA PHE A 131 7.84 6.24 -2.61
C PHE A 131 7.43 4.77 -2.68
N VAL A 132 7.43 4.09 -1.54
CA VAL A 132 6.87 2.73 -1.37
C VAL A 132 5.94 2.74 -0.17
N PHE A 133 4.71 2.26 -0.36
CA PHE A 133 3.74 1.98 0.69
C PHE A 133 3.59 0.47 0.88
N ILE A 134 3.85 -0.02 2.10
CA ILE A 134 3.67 -1.42 2.49
C ILE A 134 2.39 -1.54 3.34
N ASP A 135 1.41 -2.24 2.78
CA ASP A 135 0.09 -2.55 3.35
C ASP A 135 -0.36 -3.95 2.89
N GLY A 136 0.61 -4.88 2.86
CA GLY A 136 0.44 -6.27 2.44
C GLY A 136 -0.04 -7.18 3.57
N SER A 137 0.40 -8.43 3.55
CA SER A 137 0.09 -9.38 4.62
C SER A 137 0.79 -9.01 5.94
N HIS A 138 0.09 -9.21 7.05
CA HIS A 138 0.57 -8.89 8.40
C HIS A 138 1.23 -10.07 9.13
N THR A 139 1.64 -11.13 8.41
CA THR A 139 2.55 -12.12 8.99
C THR A 139 3.97 -11.54 9.06
N PHE A 140 4.77 -12.00 10.04
CA PHE A 140 6.17 -11.56 10.17
C PHE A 140 6.99 -11.89 8.92
N GLU A 141 6.76 -13.06 8.31
CA GLU A 141 7.47 -13.48 7.10
C GLU A 141 7.11 -12.59 5.90
N SER A 142 5.82 -12.33 5.67
CA SER A 142 5.36 -11.49 4.57
C SER A 142 5.86 -10.05 4.71
N ALA A 143 5.72 -9.45 5.90
CA ALA A 143 6.20 -8.10 6.17
C ALA A 143 7.72 -7.98 5.94
N ASP A 144 8.51 -8.96 6.42
CA ASP A 144 9.95 -8.98 6.20
C ASP A 144 10.32 -9.12 4.73
N ASN A 145 9.63 -10.00 4.00
CA ASN A 145 9.84 -10.19 2.57
C ASN A 145 9.57 -8.89 1.80
N ASP A 146 8.48 -8.19 2.09
CA ASP A 146 8.17 -6.89 1.50
C ASP A 146 9.24 -5.85 1.83
N PHE A 147 9.63 -5.74 3.11
CA PHE A 147 10.65 -4.81 3.51
C PHE A 147 11.98 -5.06 2.77
N TYR A 148 12.48 -6.30 2.77
CA TYR A 148 13.75 -6.64 2.13
C TYR A 148 13.71 -6.55 0.60
N ALA A 149 12.55 -6.80 -0.01
CA ALA A 149 12.36 -6.63 -1.46
C ALA A 149 12.49 -5.16 -1.87
N TRP A 150 11.95 -4.23 -1.08
CA TRP A 150 11.76 -2.84 -1.53
C TRP A 150 12.69 -1.80 -0.90
N HIS A 151 13.11 -1.96 0.36
CA HIS A 151 13.78 -0.87 1.11
C HIS A 151 15.07 -0.36 0.44
N LYS A 152 15.83 -1.23 -0.23
CA LYS A 152 17.06 -0.85 -0.96
C LYS A 152 16.78 -0.12 -2.27
N LYS A 153 15.62 -0.37 -2.89
CA LYS A 153 15.23 0.21 -4.18
C LYS A 153 14.75 1.66 -4.07
N ILE A 154 14.30 2.06 -2.88
CA ILE A 154 13.92 3.45 -2.55
C ILE A 154 15.16 4.34 -2.69
N LYS A 155 15.05 5.49 -3.34
CA LYS A 155 16.18 6.42 -3.49
C LYS A 155 16.42 7.24 -2.23
N LYS A 156 17.59 7.86 -2.11
CA LYS A 156 17.85 8.84 -1.03
C LYS A 156 16.86 10.00 -1.15
N GLY A 157 16.24 10.37 -0.03
CA GLY A 157 15.15 11.35 0.03
C GLY A 157 13.77 10.77 -0.30
N GLY A 158 13.69 9.53 -0.79
CA GLY A 158 12.44 8.82 -1.00
C GLY A 158 11.81 8.35 0.32
N ILE A 159 10.54 7.95 0.24
CA ILE A 159 9.71 7.63 1.40
C ILE A 159 9.37 6.14 1.44
N LEU A 160 9.42 5.59 2.65
CA LEU A 160 8.82 4.31 3.00
C LEU A 160 7.64 4.59 3.94
N ALA A 161 6.42 4.31 3.49
CA ALA A 161 5.21 4.33 4.30
C ALA A 161 4.82 2.90 4.69
N ILE A 162 4.43 2.69 5.95
CA ILE A 162 4.07 1.38 6.49
C ILE A 162 2.78 1.54 7.30
N HIS A 163 1.78 0.73 7.00
CA HIS A 163 0.48 0.77 7.66
C HIS A 163 0.43 -0.15 8.89
N ASP A 164 -0.64 -0.04 9.69
CA ASP A 164 -0.93 -0.94 10.83
C ASP A 164 0.20 -1.11 11.84
N ILE A 165 0.85 0.01 12.18
CA ILE A 165 1.83 0.07 13.27
C ILE A 165 1.10 0.36 14.58
N TYR A 166 1.14 -0.65 15.46
CA TYR A 166 0.59 -0.60 16.81
C TYR A 166 1.71 -0.63 17.85
N ASP A 167 1.63 0.21 18.89
CA ASP A 167 2.71 0.33 19.86
C ASP A 167 2.79 -0.87 20.81
N ARG A 168 1.70 -1.63 20.92
CA ARG A 168 1.56 -2.81 21.79
C ARG A 168 0.77 -3.92 21.10
N GLU A 169 1.00 -5.16 21.53
CA GLU A 169 0.32 -6.35 21.01
C GLU A 169 -1.19 -6.34 21.23
N GLU A 170 -1.67 -5.67 22.28
CA GLU A 170 -3.11 -5.59 22.58
C GLU A 170 -3.86 -4.65 21.62
N GLU A 171 -3.14 -3.79 20.90
CA GLU A 171 -3.71 -2.86 19.91
C GLU A 171 -3.76 -3.47 18.50
N GLY A 172 -2.90 -4.46 18.22
CA GLY A 172 -2.86 -5.18 16.95
C GLY A 172 -1.55 -5.93 16.71
N GLY A 173 -1.50 -6.62 15.56
CA GLY A 173 -0.35 -7.41 15.13
C GLY A 173 0.94 -6.58 15.04
N GLN A 174 2.08 -7.22 15.32
CA GLN A 174 3.35 -6.50 15.47
C GLN A 174 4.28 -6.58 14.24
N ALA A 175 3.91 -7.34 13.20
CA ALA A 175 4.77 -7.51 12.03
C ALA A 175 5.12 -6.18 11.35
N PRO A 176 4.18 -5.25 11.06
CA PRO A 176 4.52 -3.94 10.49
C PRO A 176 5.45 -3.10 11.37
N ARG A 177 5.27 -3.17 12.70
CA ARG A 177 6.13 -2.47 13.64
C ARG A 177 7.57 -2.99 13.59
N THR A 178 7.78 -4.29 13.39
CA THR A 178 9.16 -4.84 13.30
C THR A 178 9.91 -4.31 12.08
N ILE A 179 9.27 -4.21 10.92
CA ILE A 179 9.91 -3.65 9.72
C ILE A 179 10.12 -2.14 9.81
N MET A 180 9.24 -1.40 10.50
CA MET A 180 9.47 0.00 10.84
C MET A 180 10.74 0.16 11.70
N LEU A 181 10.91 -0.66 12.74
CA LEU A 181 12.10 -0.60 13.59
C LEU A 181 13.38 -0.93 12.81
N LYS A 182 13.35 -1.97 11.96
CA LYS A 182 14.47 -2.31 11.05
C LYS A 182 14.81 -1.16 10.10
N ALA A 183 13.81 -0.45 9.56
CA ALA A 183 14.03 0.72 8.72
C ALA A 183 14.75 1.84 9.50
N LEU A 184 14.31 2.12 10.73
CA LEU A 184 14.91 3.15 11.60
C LEU A 184 16.35 2.83 12.02
N GLU A 185 16.69 1.55 12.20
CA GLU A 185 18.04 1.09 12.52
C GLU A 185 19.01 1.14 11.34
N THR A 186 18.49 1.28 10.11
CA THR A 186 19.29 1.28 8.88
C THR A 186 19.52 2.71 8.37
N ASN A 187 18.85 3.08 7.27
CA ASN A 187 19.04 4.36 6.61
C ASN A 187 17.76 5.19 6.52
N PHE A 188 16.76 4.91 7.35
CA PHE A 188 15.54 5.71 7.41
C PHE A 188 15.44 6.52 8.69
N LYS A 189 14.69 7.63 8.63
CA LYS A 189 14.29 8.42 9.80
C LYS A 189 12.79 8.64 9.79
N LEU A 190 12.19 8.71 10.97
CA LEU A 190 10.78 9.07 11.11
C LEU A 190 10.54 10.44 10.48
N LEU A 191 9.62 10.49 9.52
CA LEU A 191 9.12 11.74 8.95
C LEU A 191 7.89 12.19 9.74
N ARG A 192 6.85 11.36 9.79
CA ARG A 192 5.60 11.64 10.51
C ARG A 192 4.78 10.36 10.68
N ARG A 193 3.96 10.29 11.73
CA ARG A 193 2.93 9.26 11.95
C ARG A 193 1.55 9.92 11.96
N VAL A 194 0.58 9.30 11.31
CA VAL A 194 -0.85 9.64 11.40
C VAL A 194 -1.57 8.34 11.71
N LYS A 195 -2.15 8.24 12.92
CA LYS A 195 -2.81 7.00 13.38
C LYS A 195 -1.86 5.77 13.25
N SER A 196 -2.24 4.70 12.56
CA SER A 196 -1.39 3.51 12.41
C SER A 196 -0.36 3.65 11.27
N LEU A 197 -0.55 4.62 10.37
CA LEU A 197 0.35 4.89 9.25
C LEU A 197 1.61 5.67 9.67
N VAL A 198 2.78 5.09 9.43
CA VAL A 198 4.08 5.75 9.63
C VAL A 198 4.79 5.99 8.31
N ALA A 199 5.23 7.22 8.08
CA ALA A 199 6.12 7.57 6.98
C ALA A 199 7.55 7.77 7.49
N LEU A 200 8.50 7.17 6.79
CA LEU A 200 9.92 7.27 7.02
C LEU A 200 10.63 7.82 5.77
N VAL A 201 11.61 8.70 5.95
CA VAL A 201 12.42 9.24 4.85
C VAL A 201 13.79 8.56 4.80
N LYS A 202 14.20 8.15 3.60
CA LYS A 202 15.51 7.52 3.37
C LYS A 202 16.62 8.58 3.38
N THR A 203 17.61 8.40 4.24
CA THR A 203 18.67 9.38 4.50
C THR A 203 19.99 9.08 3.78
N LYS A 204 20.22 7.82 3.39
CA LYS A 204 21.44 7.37 2.71
C LYS A 204 21.12 6.41 1.58
#